data_AF-A0A6J4SWP6-F1
#
_entry.id   AF-A0A6J4SWP6-F1
#
_cell.length_a   1.000
_cell.length_b   1.000
_cell.length_c   1.000
_cell.angle_alpha   90.00
_cell.angle_beta   90.00
_cell.angle_gamma   90.00
#
_symmetry.space_group_name_H-M   'P 1'
#
loop_
_entity.id
_entity.type
_entity.pdbx_description
1 polymer ?
#
loop_
_entity_poly.entity_id
_entity_poly.type
_entity_poly.pdbx_seq_one_letter_code
_entity_poly.pdbx_strand_id
1 'polypeptide(L)'
;MRLGTIFLALLLAAGTGVAVLTYSGSDEQPPLVPKTRSTLGKAEHVTLERAADYWLASGEDKKGQSVLGSGAALALAIRLGRAEAVRSDVKPVPPELKRAFKKHYPDEVLDETRWTVANADSRLGRVLARWPVQEGAVTLGDIIVFKTRSAAKNRRLFAHELVHVDQFRQLGIHGFARRYAENPDPIEREARTKARRVVRRP
;
A
#
# COMPACT_ATOMS: atom_id res chain seq x y z
N MET A 1 41.20 -5.95 -41.56
CA MET A 1 40.63 -5.51 -40.28
C MET A 1 39.15 -5.21 -40.49
N ARG A 2 38.28 -5.83 -39.66
CA ARG A 2 36.81 -5.68 -39.58
C ARG A 2 35.97 -6.09 -40.81
N LEU A 3 35.65 -7.38 -40.87
CA LEU A 3 34.39 -7.94 -41.38
C LEU A 3 34.10 -9.14 -40.43
N GLY A 4 32.92 -9.45 -39.93
CA GLY A 4 31.55 -9.05 -40.17
C GLY A 4 30.75 -10.25 -39.64
N THR A 5 30.09 -10.08 -38.50
CA THR A 5 29.45 -11.19 -37.76
C THR A 5 28.28 -11.75 -38.56
N ILE A 6 28.31 -13.05 -38.82
CA ILE A 6 27.22 -13.81 -39.43
C ILE A 6 26.08 -13.93 -38.41
N PHE A 7 24.92 -13.35 -38.72
CA PHE A 7 23.65 -13.68 -38.09
C PHE A 7 23.18 -15.03 -38.66
N LEU A 8 23.04 -16.03 -37.80
CA LEU A 8 22.23 -17.22 -38.10
C LEU A 8 20.98 -17.18 -37.22
N ALA A 9 19.85 -16.97 -37.88
CA ALA A 9 18.52 -17.08 -37.33
C ALA A 9 18.16 -18.55 -37.09
N LEU A 10 17.51 -18.85 -35.97
CA LEU A 10 16.55 -19.94 -35.91
C LEU A 10 15.26 -19.41 -35.27
N LEU A 11 14.24 -19.25 -36.11
CA LEU A 11 12.85 -19.08 -35.70
C LEU A 11 12.35 -20.38 -35.04
N LEU A 12 11.62 -20.23 -33.93
CA LEU A 12 10.38 -20.99 -33.78
C LEU A 12 9.27 -20.03 -33.36
N ALA A 13 8.22 -20.00 -34.19
CA ALA A 13 7.03 -19.19 -34.04
C ALA A 13 6.17 -19.62 -32.85
N ALA A 14 5.49 -18.65 -32.22
CA ALA A 14 4.02 -18.61 -32.15
C ALA A 14 3.55 -17.64 -31.04
N GLY A 15 2.60 -16.77 -31.40
CA GLY A 15 1.70 -16.14 -30.43
C GLY A 15 1.82 -14.64 -30.29
N THR A 16 1.34 -13.90 -31.29
CA THR A 16 0.82 -12.55 -31.07
C THR A 16 -0.35 -12.63 -30.09
N GLY A 17 -0.16 -12.14 -28.87
CA GLY A 17 -1.20 -12.00 -27.86
C GLY A 17 -1.23 -10.57 -27.35
N VAL A 18 -1.86 -9.67 -28.11
CA VAL A 18 -2.26 -8.37 -27.57
C VAL A 18 -3.51 -8.62 -26.72
N ALA A 19 -3.34 -8.67 -25.40
CA ALA A 19 -4.47 -8.70 -24.48
C ALA A 19 -4.96 -7.26 -24.26
N VAL A 20 -5.95 -6.84 -25.05
CA VAL A 20 -6.80 -5.69 -24.72
C VAL A 20 -7.78 -6.17 -23.65
N LEU A 21 -7.60 -5.75 -22.40
CA LEU A 21 -8.62 -5.94 -21.37
C LEU A 21 -9.49 -4.67 -21.28
N THR A 22 -10.73 -4.80 -21.73
CA THR A 22 -11.81 -3.87 -21.44
C THR A 22 -12.18 -3.98 -19.96
N TYR A 23 -12.10 -2.85 -19.25
CA TYR A 23 -12.52 -2.72 -17.85
C TYR A 23 -14.01 -2.39 -17.83
N SER A 24 -14.85 -3.39 -17.52
CA SER A 24 -16.24 -3.20 -17.14
C SER A 24 -16.35 -3.36 -15.62
N GLY A 25 -16.91 -2.36 -14.96
CA GLY A 25 -16.99 -2.30 -13.51
C GLY A 25 -17.93 -3.35 -12.90
N SER A 26 -17.86 -3.40 -11.57
CA SER A 26 -18.56 -4.25 -10.59
C SER A 26 -17.94 -5.64 -10.33
N ASP A 27 -17.64 -5.83 -9.04
CA ASP A 27 -17.10 -6.99 -8.31
C ASP A 27 -15.60 -7.31 -8.32
N GLU A 28 -15.12 -7.49 -7.08
CA GLU A 28 -13.74 -7.67 -6.65
C GLU A 28 -13.14 -8.99 -7.15
N GLN A 29 -12.34 -8.94 -8.22
CA GLN A 29 -11.31 -9.94 -8.45
C GLN A 29 -9.93 -9.32 -8.26
N PRO A 30 -9.06 -9.90 -7.40
CA PRO A 30 -7.68 -9.43 -7.30
C PRO A 30 -6.97 -9.64 -8.65
N PRO A 31 -6.12 -8.69 -9.08
CA PRO A 31 -5.41 -8.82 -10.34
C PRO A 31 -4.56 -10.09 -10.38
N LEU A 32 -4.66 -10.83 -11.48
CA LEU A 32 -3.89 -12.04 -11.74
C LEU A 32 -2.40 -11.68 -11.84
N VAL A 33 -1.58 -12.28 -10.97
CA VAL A 33 -0.12 -12.26 -11.09
C VAL A 33 0.27 -13.04 -12.34
N PRO A 34 1.17 -12.54 -13.20
CA PRO A 34 1.65 -13.30 -14.35
C PRO A 34 2.30 -14.60 -13.88
N LYS A 35 1.63 -15.73 -14.14
CA LYS A 35 2.13 -17.07 -13.84
C LYS A 35 3.24 -17.41 -14.82
N THR A 36 4.48 -17.46 -14.35
CA THR A 36 5.49 -18.28 -15.02
C THR A 36 5.02 -19.74 -14.94
N ARG A 37 5.00 -20.38 -16.10
CA ARG A 37 4.28 -21.61 -16.40
C ARG A 37 4.86 -22.81 -15.62
N SER A 38 4.17 -23.29 -14.57
CA SER A 38 4.22 -24.68 -14.10
C SER A 38 3.22 -24.96 -12.96
N THR A 39 2.41 -26.01 -13.12
CA THR A 39 1.45 -26.63 -12.16
C THR A 39 0.11 -25.93 -11.90
N LEU A 40 -0.96 -26.47 -12.52
CA LEU A 40 -2.29 -26.51 -11.90
C LEU A 40 -2.20 -27.45 -10.68
N GLY A 41 -2.13 -26.88 -9.47
CA GLY A 41 -2.12 -27.66 -8.23
C GLY A 41 -2.22 -26.76 -7.02
N LYS A 42 -3.45 -26.58 -6.51
CA LYS A 42 -3.86 -25.76 -5.35
C LYS A 42 -3.61 -24.25 -5.54
N ALA A 43 -4.66 -23.45 -5.34
CA ALA A 43 -4.49 -22.01 -5.21
C ALA A 43 -3.65 -21.76 -3.94
N GLU A 44 -2.37 -21.44 -4.08
CA GLU A 44 -1.58 -20.96 -2.95
C GLU A 44 -2.26 -19.70 -2.40
N HIS A 45 -2.66 -19.72 -1.12
CA HIS A 45 -3.14 -18.52 -0.46
C HIS A 45 -2.01 -17.48 -0.44
N VAL A 46 -2.21 -16.34 -1.08
CA VAL A 46 -1.23 -15.24 -1.03
C VAL A 46 -1.24 -14.65 0.38
N THR A 47 -0.09 -14.70 1.05
CA THR A 47 0.12 -14.20 2.41
C THR A 47 0.49 -12.71 2.41
N LEU A 48 0.32 -12.03 3.55
CA LEU A 48 0.76 -10.65 3.75
C LEU A 48 2.24 -10.47 3.43
N GLU A 49 3.08 -11.40 3.91
CA GLU A 49 4.52 -11.39 3.71
C GLU A 49 4.88 -11.43 2.22
N ARG A 50 4.36 -12.41 1.48
CA ARG A 50 4.55 -12.53 0.03
C ARG A 50 4.08 -11.28 -0.73
N ALA A 51 2.91 -10.74 -0.42
CA ALA A 51 2.40 -9.54 -1.07
C ALA A 51 3.31 -8.33 -0.82
N ALA A 52 3.79 -8.16 0.42
CA ALA A 52 4.75 -7.13 0.78
C ALA A 52 6.10 -7.31 0.08
N ASP A 53 6.60 -8.55 -0.01
CA ASP A 53 7.88 -8.86 -0.65
C ASP A 53 7.83 -8.57 -2.16
N TYR A 54 6.71 -8.90 -2.83
CA TYR A 54 6.50 -8.54 -4.24
C TYR A 54 6.52 -7.02 -4.46
N TRP A 55 5.84 -6.26 -3.59
CA TRP A 55 5.85 -4.81 -3.68
C TRP A 55 7.27 -4.24 -3.49
N LEU A 56 7.99 -4.66 -2.45
CA LEU A 56 9.35 -4.20 -2.17
C LEU A 56 10.30 -4.52 -3.33
N ALA A 57 10.25 -5.74 -3.89
CA ALA A 57 11.09 -6.15 -5.01
C ALA A 57 10.76 -5.38 -6.31
N SER A 58 9.48 -5.04 -6.53
CA SER A 58 9.06 -4.33 -7.75
C SER A 58 9.53 -2.87 -7.81
N GLY A 59 9.87 -2.25 -6.68
CA GLY A 59 10.42 -0.90 -6.61
C GLY A 59 11.85 -0.78 -7.18
N GLU A 60 12.55 -1.90 -7.37
CA GLU A 60 13.91 -1.93 -7.90
C GLU A 60 13.97 -2.04 -9.43
N ASP A 61 12.86 -2.38 -10.10
CA ASP A 61 12.85 -2.77 -11.52
C ASP A 61 12.26 -1.67 -12.44
N LYS A 62 13.12 -1.04 -13.25
CA LYS A 62 12.89 0.24 -13.96
C LYS A 62 12.08 0.17 -15.27
N LYS A 63 11.28 -0.88 -15.51
CA LYS A 63 10.71 -1.17 -16.85
C LYS A 63 9.21 -0.90 -17.04
N GLY A 64 8.55 -0.13 -16.18
CA GLY A 64 7.17 0.38 -16.39
C GLY A 64 6.05 -0.68 -16.27
N GLN A 65 6.26 -1.93 -16.71
CA GLN A 65 5.38 -3.07 -16.41
C GLN A 65 5.39 -3.43 -14.91
N SER A 66 6.46 -3.09 -14.19
CA SER A 66 6.59 -3.33 -12.74
C SER A 66 5.60 -2.50 -11.92
N VAL A 67 5.17 -1.34 -12.40
CA VAL A 67 4.39 -0.38 -11.60
C VAL A 67 2.93 -0.83 -11.40
N LEU A 68 2.27 -1.35 -12.45
CA LEU A 68 0.93 -1.94 -12.30
C LEU A 68 0.96 -3.19 -11.40
N GLY A 69 1.99 -4.02 -11.53
CA GLY A 69 2.23 -5.16 -10.64
C GLY A 69 2.55 -4.74 -9.20
N SER A 70 3.30 -3.66 -9.04
CA SER A 70 3.67 -3.06 -7.75
C SER A 70 2.45 -2.50 -7.01
N GLY A 71 1.60 -1.75 -7.71
CA GLY A 71 0.35 -1.22 -7.15
C GLY A 71 -0.62 -2.33 -6.75
N ALA A 72 -0.73 -3.38 -7.56
CA ALA A 72 -1.50 -4.58 -7.23
C ALA A 72 -0.98 -5.30 -5.98
N ALA A 73 0.34 -5.52 -5.89
CA ALA A 73 0.99 -6.15 -4.75
C ALA A 73 0.80 -5.33 -3.46
N LEU A 74 0.98 -4.00 -3.54
CA LEU A 74 0.74 -3.09 -2.42
C LEU A 74 -0.73 -3.10 -1.99
N ALA A 75 -1.67 -3.06 -2.94
CA ALA A 75 -3.10 -3.12 -2.63
C ALA A 75 -3.49 -4.42 -1.92
N LEU A 76 -2.87 -5.54 -2.29
CA LEU A 76 -3.06 -6.82 -1.62
C LEU A 76 -2.44 -6.82 -0.22
N ALA A 77 -1.21 -6.31 -0.07
CA ALA A 77 -0.55 -6.19 1.22
C ALA A 77 -1.37 -5.31 2.19
N ILE A 78 -1.94 -4.20 1.72
CA ILE A 78 -2.82 -3.34 2.51
C ILE A 78 -4.05 -4.10 2.99
N ARG A 79 -4.74 -4.83 2.09
CA ARG A 79 -5.94 -5.60 2.47
C ARG A 79 -5.64 -6.69 3.50
N LEU A 80 -4.58 -7.47 3.27
CA LEU A 80 -4.18 -8.54 4.18
C LEU A 80 -3.71 -7.98 5.53
N GLY A 81 -2.95 -6.88 5.50
CA GLY A 81 -2.51 -6.18 6.69
C GLY A 81 -3.69 -5.63 7.50
N ARG A 82 -4.66 -5.00 6.83
CA ARG A 82 -5.90 -4.52 7.48
C ARG A 82 -6.66 -5.67 8.13
N ALA A 83 -6.83 -6.78 7.41
CA ALA A 83 -7.51 -7.97 7.93
C ALA A 83 -6.82 -8.56 9.17
N GLU A 84 -5.51 -8.39 9.32
CA GLU A 84 -4.78 -8.75 10.54
C GLU A 84 -4.89 -7.68 11.62
N ALA A 85 -4.82 -6.40 11.26
CA ALA A 85 -4.93 -5.28 12.18
C ALA A 85 -6.28 -5.28 12.91
N VAL A 86 -7.41 -5.58 12.22
CA VAL A 86 -8.74 -5.70 12.86
C VAL A 86 -8.81 -6.79 13.93
N ARG A 87 -7.94 -7.80 13.90
CA ARG A 87 -7.85 -8.84 14.93
C ARG A 87 -7.01 -8.43 16.14
N SER A 88 -6.43 -7.24 16.11
CA SER A 88 -5.67 -6.65 17.22
C SER A 88 -6.58 -5.79 18.11
N ASP A 89 -6.05 -5.32 19.25
CA ASP A 89 -6.72 -4.33 20.10
C ASP A 89 -6.74 -2.95 19.40
N VAL A 90 -7.68 -2.76 18.47
CA VAL A 90 -7.90 -1.51 17.74
C VAL A 90 -8.76 -0.54 18.55
N LYS A 91 -8.38 0.73 18.55
CA LYS A 91 -8.98 1.78 19.37
C LYS A 91 -9.49 2.91 18.47
N PRO A 92 -10.58 3.60 18.83
CA PRO A 92 -10.99 4.80 18.12
C PRO A 92 -9.94 5.91 18.28
N VAL A 93 -9.97 6.90 17.40
CA VAL A 93 -9.18 8.14 17.57
C VAL A 93 -9.52 8.74 18.95
N PRO A 94 -8.51 9.06 19.79
CA PRO A 94 -8.75 9.63 21.11
C PRO A 94 -9.60 10.91 21.04
N PRO A 95 -10.60 11.10 21.94
CA PRO A 95 -11.51 12.24 21.89
C PRO A 95 -10.81 13.61 21.86
N GLU A 96 -9.69 13.75 22.55
CA GLU A 96 -8.87 14.96 22.55
C GLU A 96 -8.22 15.24 21.18
N LEU A 97 -7.80 14.20 20.46
CA LEU A 97 -7.29 14.34 19.09
C LEU A 97 -8.43 14.67 18.12
N LYS A 98 -9.60 14.00 18.25
CA LYS A 98 -10.78 14.34 17.45
C LYS A 98 -11.12 15.83 17.57
N ARG A 99 -11.23 16.35 18.79
CA ARG A 99 -11.49 17.78 19.03
C ARG A 99 -10.42 18.69 18.43
N ALA A 100 -9.16 18.34 18.58
CA ALA A 100 -8.05 19.12 18.05
C ALA A 100 -8.00 19.13 16.52
N PHE A 101 -8.48 18.07 15.87
CA PHE A 101 -8.35 17.85 14.44
C PHE A 101 -9.64 18.16 13.66
N LYS A 102 -10.78 18.33 14.33
CA LYS A 102 -12.10 18.56 13.72
C LYS A 102 -12.15 19.70 12.69
N LYS A 103 -11.32 20.74 12.83
CA LYS A 103 -11.26 21.85 11.86
C LYS A 103 -10.52 21.51 10.56
N HIS A 104 -9.80 20.39 10.53
CA HIS A 104 -8.88 20.03 9.45
C HIS A 104 -9.25 18.74 8.72
N TYR A 105 -10.13 17.91 9.29
CA TYR A 105 -10.54 16.63 8.73
C TYR A 105 -12.07 16.52 8.76
N PRO A 106 -12.68 15.83 7.76
CA PRO A 106 -14.08 15.44 7.83
C PRO A 106 -14.37 14.63 9.11
N ASP A 107 -15.58 14.78 9.66
CA ASP A 107 -15.99 14.06 10.87
C ASP A 107 -15.94 12.53 10.62
N GLU A 108 -16.27 12.07 9.40
CA GLU A 108 -16.23 10.66 9.02
C GLU A 108 -14.82 10.08 9.10
N VAL A 109 -13.79 10.84 8.70
CA VAL A 109 -12.39 10.41 8.81
C VAL A 109 -12.03 10.20 10.27
N LEU A 110 -12.42 11.11 11.16
CA LEU A 110 -12.13 11.01 12.59
C LEU A 110 -12.91 9.90 13.29
N ASP A 111 -14.14 9.64 12.84
CA ASP A 111 -15.06 8.69 13.47
C ASP A 111 -14.84 7.24 13.04
N GLU A 112 -14.52 7.01 11.77
CA GLU A 112 -14.25 5.69 11.24
C GLU A 112 -12.83 5.22 11.55
N THR A 113 -11.86 6.14 11.67
CA THR A 113 -10.46 5.78 11.92
C THR A 113 -10.33 4.96 13.20
N ARG A 114 -9.58 3.86 13.09
CA ARG A 114 -9.08 3.08 14.20
C ARG A 114 -7.57 3.15 14.25
N TRP A 115 -6.99 2.87 15.40
CA TRP A 115 -5.55 2.75 15.53
C TRP A 115 -5.15 1.63 16.48
N THR A 116 -3.95 1.10 16.28
CA THR A 116 -3.32 0.15 17.20
C THR A 116 -1.81 0.32 17.19
N VAL A 117 -1.12 -0.46 18.02
CA VAL A 117 0.35 -0.55 18.02
C VAL A 117 0.74 -1.93 17.49
N ALA A 118 1.71 -1.96 16.57
CA ALA A 118 2.22 -3.18 16.00
C ALA A 118 2.70 -4.15 17.10
N ASN A 119 2.23 -5.39 17.03
CA ASN A 119 2.78 -6.48 17.84
C ASN A 119 3.94 -7.11 17.07
N ALA A 120 5.17 -7.05 17.59
CA ALA A 120 6.36 -7.57 16.93
C ALA A 120 6.25 -9.08 16.60
N ASP A 121 5.48 -9.84 17.37
CA ASP A 121 5.28 -11.28 17.18
C ASP A 121 4.19 -11.61 16.14
N SER A 122 3.42 -10.62 15.71
CA SER A 122 2.42 -10.77 14.63
C SER A 122 3.07 -10.77 13.24
N ARG A 123 2.38 -11.32 12.23
CA ARG A 123 2.88 -11.29 10.84
C ARG A 123 2.94 -9.84 10.35
N LEU A 124 1.90 -9.07 10.65
CA LEU A 124 1.86 -7.64 10.36
C LEU A 124 3.05 -6.92 10.99
N GLY A 125 3.36 -7.15 12.27
CA GLY A 125 4.52 -6.55 12.93
C GLY A 125 5.85 -6.89 12.26
N ARG A 126 6.04 -8.14 11.84
CA ARG A 126 7.24 -8.56 11.08
C ARG A 126 7.32 -7.90 9.70
N VAL A 127 6.20 -7.74 9.00
CA VAL A 127 6.20 -7.00 7.72
C VAL A 127 6.51 -5.53 7.94
N LEU A 128 5.92 -4.88 8.94
CA LEU A 128 6.18 -3.48 9.27
C LEU A 128 7.61 -3.21 9.73
N ALA A 129 8.28 -4.20 10.32
CA ALA A 129 9.70 -4.10 10.64
C ALA A 129 10.59 -4.01 9.39
N ARG A 130 10.12 -4.55 8.25
CA ARG A 130 10.83 -4.56 6.96
C ARG A 130 10.41 -3.42 6.03
N TRP A 131 9.18 -2.92 6.16
CA TRP A 131 8.75 -1.75 5.40
C TRP A 131 9.57 -0.53 5.80
N PRO A 132 9.91 0.36 4.85
CA PRO A 132 10.51 1.65 5.15
C PRO A 132 9.44 2.57 5.76
N VAL A 133 8.95 2.21 6.95
CA VAL A 133 8.01 2.98 7.76
C VAL A 133 8.78 4.13 8.41
N GLN A 134 9.29 5.05 7.58
CA GLN A 134 10.24 6.07 8.01
C GLN A 134 9.66 7.00 9.09
N GLU A 135 8.34 7.20 9.12
CA GLU A 135 7.68 8.05 10.11
C GLU A 135 7.14 7.29 11.34
N GLY A 136 7.27 5.96 11.39
CA GLY A 136 6.91 5.14 12.57
C GLY A 136 5.44 4.73 12.69
N ALA A 137 4.64 4.88 11.63
CA ALA A 137 3.29 4.36 11.49
C ALA A 137 2.97 4.01 10.02
N VAL A 138 1.95 3.16 9.83
CA VAL A 138 1.38 2.89 8.52
C VAL A 138 -0.14 3.00 8.58
N THR A 139 -0.76 3.41 7.49
CA THR A 139 -2.21 3.39 7.34
C THR A 139 -2.66 2.25 6.42
N LEU A 140 -3.62 1.46 6.89
CA LEU A 140 -4.18 0.29 6.21
C LEU A 140 -5.68 0.49 6.00
N GLY A 141 -6.04 1.37 5.07
CA GLY A 141 -7.42 1.83 4.89
C GLY A 141 -7.82 2.80 6.00
N ASP A 142 -8.70 2.37 6.90
CA ASP A 142 -9.20 3.09 8.07
C ASP A 142 -8.44 2.78 9.36
N ILE A 143 -7.39 1.94 9.32
CA ILE A 143 -6.63 1.53 10.51
C ILE A 143 -5.20 2.04 10.45
N ILE A 144 -4.81 2.84 11.44
CA ILE A 144 -3.45 3.31 11.63
C ILE A 144 -2.69 2.35 12.57
N VAL A 145 -1.58 1.80 12.11
CA VAL A 145 -0.74 0.89 12.88
C VAL A 145 0.57 1.59 13.22
N PHE A 146 0.71 2.00 14.48
CA PHE A 146 1.92 2.65 14.97
C PHE A 146 2.98 1.61 15.35
N LYS A 147 4.26 1.87 15.08
CA LYS A 147 5.37 0.99 15.49
C LYS A 147 5.52 0.93 17.01
N THR A 148 5.23 2.03 17.71
CA THR A 148 5.34 2.13 19.17
C THR A 148 4.22 2.97 19.77
N ARG A 149 4.00 2.82 21.08
CA ARG A 149 3.11 3.71 21.85
C ARG A 149 3.57 5.17 21.83
N SER A 150 4.87 5.44 21.72
CA SER A 150 5.40 6.80 21.62
C SER A 150 5.03 7.45 20.29
N ALA A 151 5.13 6.69 19.19
CA ALA A 151 4.68 7.14 17.87
C ALA A 151 3.18 7.48 17.86
N ALA A 152 2.35 6.67 18.52
CA ALA A 152 0.91 6.93 18.66
C ALA A 152 0.57 8.23 19.43
N LYS A 153 1.50 8.74 20.26
CA LYS A 153 1.34 10.02 20.98
C LYS A 153 1.81 11.23 20.17
N ASN A 154 2.50 11.01 19.05
CA ASN A 154 2.97 12.11 18.21
C ASN A 154 1.79 12.66 17.38
N ARG A 155 1.27 13.81 17.80
CA ARG A 155 0.13 14.48 17.15
C ARG A 155 0.36 14.77 15.67
N ARG A 156 1.59 15.12 15.29
CA ARG A 156 1.93 15.41 13.88
C ARG A 156 1.88 14.13 13.05
N LEU A 157 2.43 13.04 13.57
CA LEU A 157 2.36 11.73 12.92
C LEU A 157 0.92 11.25 12.81
N PHE A 158 0.13 11.32 13.89
CA PHE A 158 -1.27 10.94 13.83
C PHE A 158 -2.04 11.75 12.77
N ALA A 159 -1.80 13.07 12.71
CA ALA A 159 -2.36 13.91 11.67
C ALA A 159 -1.90 13.50 10.26
N HIS A 160 -0.63 13.12 10.08
CA HIS A 160 -0.11 12.58 8.81
C HIS A 160 -0.95 11.37 8.38
N GLU A 161 -1.07 10.37 9.26
CA GLU A 161 -1.77 9.11 8.96
C GLU A 161 -3.27 9.32 8.68
N LEU A 162 -3.93 10.28 9.35
CA LEU A 162 -5.32 10.64 9.04
C LEU A 162 -5.49 11.18 7.61
N VAL A 163 -4.44 11.74 6.99
CA VAL A 163 -4.50 12.12 5.57
C VAL A 163 -4.51 10.88 4.69
N HIS A 164 -3.75 9.84 5.04
CA HIS A 164 -3.81 8.58 4.31
C HIS A 164 -5.18 7.91 4.45
N VAL A 165 -5.83 7.99 5.61
CA VAL A 165 -7.21 7.50 5.76
C VAL A 165 -8.15 8.26 4.82
N ASP A 166 -8.05 9.58 4.76
CA ASP A 166 -8.82 10.43 3.84
C ASP A 166 -8.55 10.08 2.37
N GLN A 167 -7.27 9.87 2.00
CA GLN A 167 -6.87 9.44 0.66
C GLN A 167 -7.41 8.04 0.32
N PHE A 168 -7.41 7.09 1.27
CA PHE A 168 -8.03 5.78 1.08
C PHE A 168 -9.54 5.90 0.86
N ARG A 169 -10.23 6.77 1.59
CA ARG A 169 -11.66 7.02 1.37
C ARG A 169 -11.95 7.58 -0.02
N GLN A 170 -11.12 8.51 -0.50
CA GLN A 170 -11.31 9.15 -1.80
C GLN A 170 -10.92 8.25 -2.99
N LEU A 171 -9.87 7.44 -2.85
CA LEU A 171 -9.28 6.69 -3.95
C LEU A 171 -9.61 5.19 -3.93
N GLY A 172 -10.08 4.66 -2.79
CA GLY A 172 -10.08 3.23 -2.50
C GLY A 172 -8.66 2.65 -2.36
N ILE A 173 -8.56 1.42 -1.85
CA ILE A 173 -7.25 0.76 -1.64
C ILE A 173 -6.48 0.62 -2.95
N HIS A 174 -7.14 0.23 -4.04
CA HIS A 174 -6.49 0.03 -5.33
C HIS A 174 -6.01 1.37 -5.93
N GLY A 175 -6.83 2.41 -5.89
CA GLY A 175 -6.48 3.72 -6.44
C GLY A 175 -5.38 4.41 -5.65
N PHE A 176 -5.35 4.24 -4.33
CA PHE A 176 -4.25 4.66 -3.47
C PHE A 176 -2.97 3.90 -3.82
N ALA A 177 -3.01 2.56 -3.78
CA ALA A 177 -1.83 1.73 -3.97
C ALA A 177 -1.18 1.91 -5.34
N ARG A 178 -1.99 2.06 -6.40
CA ARG A 178 -1.51 2.38 -7.75
C ARG A 178 -0.75 3.71 -7.76
N ARG A 179 -1.35 4.79 -7.26
CA ARG A 179 -0.71 6.12 -7.23
C ARG A 179 0.55 6.12 -6.37
N TYR A 180 0.50 5.46 -5.23
CA TYR A 180 1.65 5.35 -4.31
C TYR A 180 2.81 4.57 -4.94
N ALA A 181 2.52 3.48 -5.66
CA ALA A 181 3.53 2.70 -6.37
C ALA A 181 4.08 3.43 -7.61
N GLU A 182 3.25 4.19 -8.32
CA GLU A 182 3.67 5.03 -9.45
C GLU A 182 4.57 6.18 -9.00
N ASN A 183 4.13 6.91 -7.98
CA ASN A 183 4.83 8.06 -7.44
C ASN A 183 4.31 8.36 -6.01
N PRO A 184 5.02 7.95 -4.95
CA PRO A 184 4.59 8.19 -3.57
C PRO A 184 4.65 9.68 -3.18
N ASP A 185 5.41 10.45 -3.94
CA ASP A 185 5.90 11.76 -3.58
C ASP A 185 4.77 12.82 -3.45
N PRO A 186 3.77 12.90 -4.36
CA PRO A 186 2.59 13.75 -4.17
C PRO A 186 1.72 13.32 -2.97
N ILE A 187 1.53 12.01 -2.79
CA ILE A 187 0.70 11.43 -1.72
C ILE A 187 1.27 11.83 -0.35
N GLU A 188 2.57 11.63 -0.18
CA GLU A 188 3.33 11.96 1.02
C GLU A 188 3.46 13.48 1.24
N ARG A 189 3.65 14.27 0.19
CA ARG A 189 3.70 15.73 0.32
C ARG A 189 2.39 16.30 0.84
N GLU A 190 1.25 15.82 0.35
CA GLU A 190 -0.06 16.23 0.85
C GLU A 190 -0.18 15.92 2.34
N ALA A 191 0.15 14.69 2.74
CA ALA A 191 0.09 14.22 4.11
C ALA A 191 0.95 15.07 5.05
N ARG A 192 2.23 15.27 4.71
CA ARG A 192 3.16 16.13 5.46
C ARG A 192 2.66 17.58 5.55
N THR A 193 2.10 18.12 4.47
CA THR A 193 1.64 19.51 4.43
C THR A 193 0.43 19.73 5.34
N LYS A 194 -0.58 18.85 5.27
CA LYS A 194 -1.78 18.94 6.10
C LYS A 194 -1.43 18.67 7.58
N ALA A 195 -0.58 17.69 7.87
CA ALA A 195 -0.09 17.43 9.22
C ALA A 195 0.63 18.64 9.85
N ARG A 196 1.47 19.36 9.08
CA ARG A 196 2.13 20.59 9.54
C ARG A 196 1.13 21.68 9.91
N ARG A 197 0.05 21.85 9.12
CA ARG A 197 -1.01 22.84 9.41
C ARG A 197 -1.75 22.54 10.72
N VAL A 198 -2.03 21.26 10.98
CA VAL A 198 -2.77 20.81 12.16
C VAL A 198 -2.01 21.06 13.47
N VAL A 199 -0.68 20.92 13.46
CA VAL A 199 0.15 21.11 14.67
C VAL A 199 0.70 22.52 14.83
N ARG A 200 0.60 23.37 13.79
CA ARG A 200 0.90 24.79 13.93
C ARG A 200 -0.16 25.38 14.86
N ARG A 201 0.26 25.87 16.03
CA ARG A 201 -0.63 26.66 16.89
C ARG A 201 -1.15 27.86 16.08
N PRO A 202 -2.42 28.28 16.28
CA PRO A 202 -2.89 29.56 15.78
C PRO A 202 -1.98 30.69 16.27
#